data_AF-A0ABD5LQY8-F1
#
_entry.id   AF-A0ABD5LQY8-F1
#
_cell.length_a   1.000
_cell.length_b   1.000
_cell.length_c   1.000
_cell.angle_alpha   90.00
_cell.angle_beta   90.00
_cell.angle_gamma   90.00
#
_symmetry.space_group_name_H-M   'P 1'
#
loop_
_entity.id
_entity.type
_entity.pdbx_description
1 polymer ?
#
loop_
_entity_poly.entity_id
_entity_poly.type
_entity_poly.pdbx_seq_one_letter_code
_entity_poly.pdbx_strand_id
1 'polypeptide(L)'
;MEENIRIIKSASIPEREEIITDFARWLETTSQDALVYGEGRFAVMSANMAQAIRTNADELARDNPETTERVLQQACAMISQFKAAYPHRVLSRSVH
;
A
#
# COMPACT_ATOMS: atom_id res chain seq x y z
N MET A 1 0.76 -9.71 1.51
CA MET A 1 -0.27 -8.63 1.58
C MET A 1 -1.57 -9.16 2.13
N GLU A 2 -2.27 -10.08 1.44
CA GLU A 2 -3.53 -10.64 1.97
C GLU A 2 -3.39 -11.35 3.31
N GLU A 3 -2.29 -12.07 3.52
CA GLU A 3 -1.99 -12.71 4.80
C GLU A 3 -1.87 -11.69 5.94
N ASN A 4 -1.17 -10.57 5.72
CA ASN A 4 -1.06 -9.47 6.68
C ASN A 4 -2.44 -8.88 7.04
N ILE A 5 -3.37 -8.81 6.07
CA ILE A 5 -4.75 -8.37 6.32
C ILE A 5 -5.49 -9.40 7.20
N ARG A 6 -5.33 -10.70 6.94
CA ARG A 6 -6.01 -11.75 7.73
C ARG A 6 -5.59 -11.75 9.19
N ILE A 7 -4.33 -11.45 9.48
CA ILE A 7 -3.81 -11.43 10.86
C ILE A 7 -4.05 -10.11 11.60
N ILE A 8 -4.54 -9.05 10.93
CA ILE A 8 -4.67 -7.71 11.54
C ILE A 8 -5.57 -7.73 12.78
N LYS A 9 -6.60 -8.59 12.81
CA LYS A 9 -7.54 -8.72 13.94
C LYS A 9 -6.90 -9.34 15.17
N SER A 10 -5.96 -10.27 14.98
CA SER A 10 -5.25 -10.98 16.05
C SER A 10 -3.91 -10.36 16.42
N ALA A 11 -3.36 -9.50 15.56
CA ALA A 11 -2.09 -8.82 15.78
C ALA A 11 -2.16 -7.83 16.95
N SER A 12 -1.05 -7.68 17.65
CA SER A 12 -0.83 -6.64 18.65
C SER A 12 -0.74 -5.25 18.00
N ILE A 13 -0.90 -4.18 18.78
CA ILE A 13 -0.83 -2.80 18.26
C ILE A 13 0.49 -2.53 17.49
N PRO A 14 1.68 -2.89 18.02
CA PRO A 14 2.93 -2.67 17.28
C PRO A 14 2.99 -3.46 15.95
N GLU A 15 2.51 -4.70 15.94
CA GLU A 15 2.46 -5.52 14.72
C GLU A 15 1.47 -4.94 13.69
N ARG A 16 0.33 -4.41 14.14
CA ARG A 16 -0.61 -3.71 13.25
C ARG A 16 0.04 -2.48 12.65
N GLU A 17 0.71 -1.67 13.45
CA GLU A 17 1.41 -0.46 12.99
C GLU A 17 2.47 -0.79 11.94
N GLU A 18 3.23 -1.86 12.14
CA GLU A 18 4.19 -2.37 11.15
C GLU A 18 3.50 -2.77 9.85
N ILE A 19 2.43 -3.57 9.92
CA ILE A 19 1.64 -3.99 8.75
C ILE A 19 1.11 -2.77 7.99
N ILE A 20 0.53 -1.81 8.70
CA ILE A 20 -0.04 -0.58 8.11
C ILE A 20 1.05 0.24 7.43
N THR A 21 2.20 0.39 8.08
CA THR A 21 3.36 1.11 7.53
C THR A 21 3.91 0.44 6.27
N ASP A 22 3.95 -0.89 6.23
CA ASP A 22 4.36 -1.64 5.05
C ASP A 22 3.39 -1.44 3.88
N PHE A 23 2.09 -1.37 4.13
CA PHE A 23 1.11 -1.04 3.10
C PHE A 23 1.32 0.37 2.52
N ALA A 24 1.61 1.36 3.36
CA ALA A 24 1.97 2.70 2.90
C ALA A 24 3.24 2.67 2.03
N ARG A 25 4.26 1.88 2.42
CA ARG A 25 5.48 1.71 1.64
C ARG A 25 5.22 1.04 0.29
N TRP A 26 4.40 0.00 0.23
CA TRP A 26 4.05 -0.66 -1.03
C TRP A 26 3.26 0.25 -1.97
N LEU A 27 2.34 1.07 -1.46
CA LEU A 27 1.63 2.07 -2.26
C LEU A 27 2.57 3.15 -2.81
N GLU A 28 3.58 3.56 -2.04
CA GLU A 28 4.60 4.51 -2.50
C GLU A 28 5.45 3.90 -3.62
N THR A 29 5.90 2.65 -3.48
CA THR A 29 6.60 1.94 -4.57
C THR A 29 5.70 1.81 -5.81
N THR A 30 4.43 1.47 -5.64
CA THR A 30 3.47 1.35 -6.75
C THR A 30 3.25 2.72 -7.42
N SER A 31 3.25 3.82 -6.66
CA SER A 31 3.22 5.17 -7.22
C SER A 31 4.44 5.46 -8.08
N GLN A 32 5.64 5.10 -7.61
CA GLN A 32 6.88 5.31 -8.35
C GLN A 32 6.90 4.49 -9.64
N ASP A 33 6.52 3.22 -9.57
CA ASP A 33 6.40 2.35 -10.74
C ASP A 33 5.39 2.93 -11.76
N ALA A 34 4.24 3.42 -11.28
CA ALA A 34 3.23 4.04 -12.13
C ALA A 34 3.76 5.27 -12.90
N LEU A 35 4.59 6.10 -12.27
CA LEU A 35 5.25 7.21 -12.96
C LEU A 35 6.15 6.73 -14.09
N VAL A 36 6.87 5.63 -13.89
CA VAL A 36 7.75 5.05 -14.93
C VAL A 36 6.95 4.54 -16.12
N TYR A 37 5.73 4.05 -15.90
CA TYR A 37 4.81 3.65 -16.97
C TYR A 37 4.01 4.80 -17.60
N GLY A 38 4.19 6.05 -17.13
CA GLY A 38 3.43 7.21 -17.61
C GLY A 38 2.02 7.32 -17.02
N GLU A 39 1.68 6.50 -16.02
CA GLU A 39 0.39 6.48 -15.35
C GLU A 39 0.28 7.55 -14.25
N GLY A 40 0.43 8.83 -14.64
CA GLY A 40 0.52 9.95 -13.69
C GLY A 40 -0.69 10.07 -12.76
N ARG A 41 -1.91 9.81 -13.25
CA ARG A 41 -3.12 9.84 -12.41
C ARG A 41 -3.10 8.72 -11.36
N PHE A 42 -2.70 7.51 -11.77
CA PHE A 42 -2.60 6.38 -10.86
C PHE A 42 -1.51 6.64 -9.80
N ALA A 43 -0.37 7.17 -10.21
CA ALA A 43 0.71 7.53 -9.30
C ALA A 43 0.22 8.49 -8.20
N VAL A 44 -0.43 9.59 -8.57
CA VAL A 44 -0.98 10.54 -7.60
C VAL A 44 -1.99 9.88 -6.66
N MET A 45 -2.88 9.04 -7.17
CA MET A 45 -3.83 8.31 -6.32
C MET A 45 -3.12 7.38 -5.33
N SER A 46 -2.08 6.66 -5.78
CA SER A 46 -1.33 5.72 -4.96
C SER A 46 -0.53 6.44 -3.88
N ALA A 47 0.13 7.55 -4.23
CA ALA A 47 0.85 8.41 -3.30
C ALA A 47 -0.08 9.03 -2.25
N ASN A 48 -1.25 9.52 -2.65
CA ASN A 48 -2.24 10.08 -1.72
C ASN A 48 -2.72 9.03 -0.73
N MET A 49 -2.97 7.80 -1.18
CA MET A 49 -3.36 6.71 -0.29
C MET A 49 -2.22 6.30 0.64
N ALA A 50 -0.97 6.21 0.14
CA ALA A 50 0.21 5.95 0.96
C ALA A 50 0.36 7.00 2.08
N GLN A 51 0.22 8.27 1.73
CA GLN A 51 0.31 9.38 2.67
C GLN A 51 -0.81 9.31 3.71
N ALA A 52 -2.07 9.11 3.28
CA ALA A 52 -3.20 8.99 4.19
C ALA A 52 -3.02 7.86 5.19
N ILE A 53 -2.56 6.68 4.75
CA ILE A 53 -2.27 5.55 5.63
C ILE A 53 -1.15 5.89 6.62
N ARG A 54 -0.05 6.50 6.13
CA ARG A 54 1.10 6.84 6.98
C ARG A 54 0.75 7.87 8.04
N THR A 55 -0.02 8.89 7.70
CA THR A 55 -0.46 9.93 8.65
C THR A 55 -1.36 9.36 9.74
N ASN A 56 -2.19 8.36 9.43
CA ASN A 56 -3.13 7.76 10.37
C ASN A 56 -2.66 6.40 10.93
N ALA A 57 -1.38 6.02 10.74
CA ALA A 57 -0.92 4.66 11.05
C ALA A 57 -1.09 4.31 12.54
N ASP A 58 -0.76 5.25 13.42
CA ASP A 58 -0.89 5.14 14.87
C ASP A 58 -2.36 4.99 15.31
N GLU A 59 -3.26 5.75 14.71
CA GLU A 59 -4.71 5.66 14.95
C GLU A 59 -5.27 4.33 14.45
N LEU A 60 -4.97 3.96 13.20
CA LEU A 60 -5.40 2.70 12.59
C LEU A 60 -4.87 1.46 13.34
N ALA A 61 -3.70 1.55 13.97
CA ALA A 61 -3.16 0.44 14.77
C ALA A 61 -3.94 0.22 16.08
N ARG A 62 -4.50 1.29 16.66
CA ARG A 62 -5.19 1.28 17.96
C ARG A 62 -6.71 1.20 17.85
N ASP A 63 -7.27 1.67 16.74
CA ASP A 63 -8.71 1.72 16.51
C ASP A 63 -9.28 0.33 16.15
N ASN A 64 -10.58 0.28 15.81
CA ASN A 64 -11.26 -0.95 15.44
C ASN A 64 -10.52 -1.67 14.28
N PRO A 65 -10.03 -2.90 14.49
CA PRO A 65 -9.30 -3.64 13.47
C PRO A 65 -10.12 -3.93 12.21
N GLU A 66 -11.46 -3.88 12.26
CA GLU A 66 -12.31 -3.98 11.06
C GLU A 66 -12.18 -2.76 10.15
N THR A 67 -12.04 -1.56 10.70
CA THR A 67 -11.82 -0.33 9.93
C THR A 67 -10.47 -0.42 9.22
N THR A 68 -9.43 -0.80 9.97
CA THR A 68 -8.08 -1.00 9.44
C THR A 68 -8.06 -2.06 8.36
N GLU A 69 -8.73 -3.20 8.58
CA GLU A 69 -8.86 -4.26 7.57
C GLU A 69 -9.41 -3.72 6.24
N ARG A 70 -10.49 -2.93 6.26
CA ARG A 70 -11.09 -2.34 5.05
C ARG A 70 -10.13 -1.39 4.33
N VAL A 71 -9.41 -0.55 5.07
CA VAL A 71 -8.39 0.36 4.49
C VAL A 71 -7.29 -0.45 3.81
N LEU A 72 -6.78 -1.49 4.46
CA LEU A 72 -5.74 -2.36 3.90
C LEU A 72 -6.25 -3.19 2.71
N GLN A 73 -7.51 -3.61 2.71
CA GLN A 73 -8.14 -4.27 1.56
C GLN A 73 -8.20 -3.35 0.33
N GLN A 74 -8.57 -2.09 0.52
CA GLN A 74 -8.56 -1.09 -0.56
C GLN A 74 -7.14 -0.86 -1.10
N ALA A 75 -6.14 -0.71 -0.21
CA ALA A 75 -4.74 -0.58 -0.61
C ALA A 75 -4.25 -1.81 -1.38
N CYS A 76 -4.56 -3.01 -0.88
CA CYS A 76 -4.22 -4.27 -1.53
C CYS A 76 -4.84 -4.38 -2.92
N ALA A 77 -6.13 -4.04 -3.05
CA ALA A 77 -6.83 -4.07 -4.33
C ALA A 77 -6.18 -3.11 -5.35
N MET A 78 -5.83 -1.90 -4.92
CA MET A 78 -5.15 -0.92 -5.77
C MET A 78 -3.78 -1.42 -6.25
N ILE A 79 -2.95 -1.95 -5.35
CA ILE A 79 -1.63 -2.52 -5.70
C ILE A 79 -1.80 -3.71 -6.64
N SER A 80 -2.76 -4.61 -6.37
CA SER A 80 -3.01 -5.79 -7.19
C SER A 80 -3.51 -5.42 -8.59
N GLN A 81 -4.40 -4.43 -8.72
CA GLN A 81 -4.86 -3.93 -10.01
C GLN A 81 -3.69 -3.39 -10.85
N PHE A 82 -2.79 -2.63 -10.22
CA PHE A 82 -1.60 -2.13 -10.90
C PHE A 82 -0.70 -3.26 -11.38
N LYS A 83 -0.38 -4.22 -10.51
CA LYS A 83 0.47 -5.38 -10.86
C LYS A 83 -0.14 -6.23 -11.97
N ALA A 84 -1.47 -6.35 -12.01
CA ALA A 84 -2.16 -7.08 -13.07
C ALA A 84 -2.07 -6.35 -14.43
N ALA A 85 -2.12 -5.01 -14.42
CA ALA A 85 -1.97 -4.20 -15.63
C ALA A 85 -0.50 -4.11 -16.11
N TYR A 86 0.47 -4.14 -15.18
CA TYR A 86 1.91 -4.01 -15.47
C TYR A 86 2.71 -5.18 -14.84
N PRO A 87 2.61 -6.40 -15.40
CA PRO A 87 3.14 -7.62 -14.78
C PRO A 87 4.66 -7.76 -14.81
N HIS A 88 5.36 -7.00 -15.67
CA HIS A 88 6.82 -6.98 -15.70
C HIS A 88 7.31 -5.86 -14.78
N ARG A 89 8.25 -6.11 -13.87
CA ARG A 89 8.93 -5.01 -13.16
C ARG A 89 9.68 -4.16 -14.18
N VAL A 90 9.57 -2.84 -14.09
CA VAL A 90 10.59 -1.98 -14.73
C VAL A 90 11.89 -2.19 -13.97
N LEU A 91 12.74 -3.08 -14.49
CA LEU A 91 14.16 -2.97 -14.22
C LEU A 91 14.55 -1.61 -14.80
N SER A 92 14.77 -0.63 -13.92
CA SER A 92 15.27 0.68 -14.29
C SER A 92 16.42 0.49 -15.28
N ARG A 93 16.15 0.76 -16.56
CA ARG A 93 17.21 0.88 -17.56
C ARG A 93 17.85 2.23 -17.30
N SER A 94 18.71 2.29 -16.28
CA SER A 94 19.80 3.25 -16.28
C SER A 94 20.70 2.88 -17.46
N VAL A 95 20.39 3.42 -18.64
CA VAL A 95 21.31 3.41 -19.75
C VAL A 95 22.29 4.54 -19.44
N HIS A 96 23.47 4.16 -18.95
CA HIS A 96 24.61 5.06 -18.76
C HIS A 96 25.29 5.31 -20.11
#